data_AF-A0A1H5CBB2-F1
#
_entry.id   AF-A0A1H5CBB2-F1
#
_cell.length_a   1.000
_cell.length_b   1.000
_cell.length_c   1.000
_cell.angle_alpha   90.00
_cell.angle_beta   90.00
_cell.angle_gamma   90.00
#
_symmetry.space_group_name_H-M   'P 1'
#
loop_
_entity.id
_entity.type
_entity.pdbx_description
1 polymer ?
#
loop_
_entity_poly.entity_id
_entity_poly.type
_entity_poly.pdbx_seq_one_letter_code
_entity_poly.pdbx_strand_id
1 'polypeptide(L)'
;MTNIHDQAMNYVYQQVLQRLLSFFSRAERTALQLMIQRLVVAAGGMEHIVEFKVLAIQSGSRDSCYTLALLRAAQLSIAGRAPATFQLRVASLRLNDASPTALENIHRSCSALFLYDDPRVEVLMVDNREVLPFNHLTPISEGGRESNRLNLLMVGHCRAWNGPLELWDDGYLATGEFYGQIARWDRGVDALISSDSPRQQKQFLDGLKRAAAKAGLKTSDHHETGYEALFALLDELGSDCYRAFYAEHGQVAWRPAERFEACRRATYIDIHDLLVSNLEERWPLLTEFLGFQADELAAQLSDNEYVSLSICAHMRGLQSCFVHDRGYETGVTEYLQRALIMMRRKQLAERLCEQAVEAFGNPAMLAELRVLAAAEAQKSLGLNEAQLVCLLFSPFVDNGAALERFLRQCHPGMLVAMPDLHRAMQGQPVPEQVLHWMTDVSGLPVNLIGKIYRMAPLSAGESRAGALEIDSAGVQVATACDDDTAVADEWSAGR
;
A
#
# COMPACT_ATOMS: atom_id res chain seq x y z
N MET A 1 38.44 -14.78 6.96
CA MET A 1 37.55 -15.96 7.10
C MET A 1 38.26 -17.14 6.45
N THR A 2 38.21 -18.33 7.04
CA THR A 2 39.03 -19.49 6.62
C THR A 2 38.36 -20.19 5.43
N ASN A 3 39.14 -20.71 4.47
CA ASN A 3 38.68 -21.44 3.28
C ASN A 3 37.67 -22.58 3.61
N ILE A 4 37.77 -23.14 4.82
CA ILE A 4 36.84 -24.15 5.36
C ILE A 4 35.42 -23.59 5.59
N HIS A 5 35.30 -22.35 6.07
CA HIS A 5 34.00 -21.70 6.26
C HIS A 5 33.29 -21.46 4.93
N ASP A 6 34.02 -20.97 3.93
CA ASP A 6 33.46 -20.72 2.59
C ASP A 6 32.99 -22.02 1.92
N GLN A 7 33.76 -23.11 2.07
CA GLN A 7 33.35 -24.44 1.58
C GLN A 7 32.11 -24.97 2.31
N ALA A 8 32.04 -24.81 3.63
CA ALA A 8 30.88 -25.22 4.41
C ALA A 8 29.61 -24.44 4.00
N MET A 9 29.72 -23.12 3.84
CA MET A 9 28.59 -22.28 3.41
C MET A 9 28.12 -22.64 1.99
N ASN A 10 29.04 -22.92 1.08
CA ASN A 10 28.67 -23.40 -0.27
C ASN A 10 27.90 -24.71 -0.24
N TYR A 11 28.25 -25.64 0.65
CA TYR A 11 27.49 -26.88 0.83
C TYR A 11 26.08 -26.62 1.38
N VAL A 12 25.95 -25.72 2.38
CA VAL A 12 24.63 -25.30 2.90
C VAL A 12 23.78 -24.70 1.78
N TYR A 13 24.32 -23.80 0.96
CA TYR A 13 23.60 -23.21 -0.17
C TYR A 13 23.15 -24.26 -1.20
N GLN A 14 23.96 -25.27 -1.49
CA GLN A 14 23.58 -26.37 -2.37
C GLN A 14 22.43 -27.20 -1.77
N GLN A 15 22.46 -27.47 -0.47
CA GLN A 15 21.37 -28.18 0.22
C GLN A 15 20.06 -27.39 0.20
N VAL A 16 20.13 -26.07 0.42
CA VAL A 16 18.97 -25.17 0.34
C VAL A 16 18.38 -25.20 -1.07
N LEU A 17 19.23 -25.09 -2.11
CA LEU A 17 18.78 -25.19 -3.50
C LEU A 17 18.13 -26.55 -3.80
N GLN A 18 18.72 -27.65 -3.34
CA GLN A 18 18.16 -29.00 -3.55
C GLN A 18 16.78 -29.16 -2.90
N ARG A 19 16.60 -28.66 -1.67
CA ARG A 19 15.29 -28.65 -1.01
C ARG A 19 14.30 -27.75 -1.74
N LEU A 20 14.67 -26.53 -2.13
CA LEU A 20 13.79 -25.65 -2.91
C LEU A 20 13.30 -26.34 -4.20
N LEU A 21 14.23 -26.93 -4.95
CA LEU A 21 13.91 -27.64 -6.19
C LEU A 21 13.03 -28.87 -5.96
N SER A 22 13.07 -29.51 -4.78
CA SER A 22 12.18 -30.65 -4.49
C SER A 22 10.73 -30.25 -4.31
N PHE A 23 10.46 -29.00 -3.90
CA PHE A 23 9.10 -28.45 -3.85
C PHE A 23 8.62 -27.93 -5.20
N PHE A 24 9.53 -27.57 -6.11
CA PHE A 24 9.13 -27.03 -7.42
C PHE A 24 8.59 -28.12 -8.35
N SER A 25 7.41 -27.87 -8.90
CA SER A 25 6.81 -28.62 -9.99
C SER A 25 7.64 -28.51 -11.27
N ARG A 26 7.33 -29.34 -12.27
CA ARG A 26 8.01 -29.26 -13.58
C ARG A 26 7.82 -27.90 -14.25
N ALA A 27 6.63 -27.30 -14.10
CA ALA A 27 6.34 -25.98 -14.64
C ALA A 27 7.18 -24.91 -13.93
N GLU A 28 7.24 -24.96 -12.60
CA GLU A 28 8.02 -24.01 -11.79
C GLU A 28 9.53 -24.10 -12.04
N ARG A 29 10.06 -25.31 -12.26
CA ARG A 29 11.46 -25.48 -12.68
C ARG A 29 11.73 -24.88 -14.06
N THR A 30 10.74 -24.88 -14.95
CA THR A 30 10.83 -24.24 -16.27
C THR A 30 10.78 -22.72 -16.13
N ALA A 31 9.84 -22.21 -15.33
CA ALA A 31 9.74 -20.79 -14.96
C ALA A 31 11.04 -20.28 -14.33
N LEU A 32 11.66 -21.07 -13.45
CA LEU A 32 12.97 -20.78 -12.88
C LEU A 32 14.06 -20.61 -13.95
N GLN A 33 14.13 -21.49 -14.95
CA GLN A 33 15.12 -21.34 -16.03
C GLN A 33 14.85 -20.09 -16.88
N LEU A 34 13.59 -19.79 -17.18
CA LEU A 34 13.22 -18.57 -17.92
C LEU A 34 13.57 -17.30 -17.12
N MET A 35 13.35 -17.32 -15.81
CA MET A 35 13.72 -16.20 -14.93
C MET A 35 15.23 -16.02 -14.87
N ILE A 36 16.01 -17.10 -14.75
CA ILE A 36 17.48 -17.05 -14.84
C ILE A 36 17.89 -16.40 -16.17
N GLN A 37 17.31 -16.82 -17.29
CA GLN A 37 17.61 -16.24 -18.60
C GLN A 37 17.30 -14.74 -18.64
N ARG A 38 16.14 -14.31 -18.13
CA ARG A 38 15.77 -12.89 -18.06
C ARG A 38 16.75 -12.06 -17.22
N LEU A 39 17.13 -12.56 -16.05
CA LEU A 39 18.11 -11.91 -15.18
C LEU A 39 19.47 -11.75 -15.87
N VAL A 40 19.93 -12.79 -16.56
CA VAL A 40 21.20 -12.77 -17.29
C VAL A 40 21.16 -11.80 -18.47
N VAL A 41 20.05 -11.77 -19.22
CA VAL A 41 19.87 -10.82 -20.32
C VAL A 41 19.81 -9.39 -19.79
N ALA A 42 19.07 -9.13 -18.71
CA ALA A 42 18.97 -7.81 -18.09
C ALA A 42 20.32 -7.32 -17.54
N ALA A 43 21.15 -8.24 -17.03
CA ALA A 43 22.51 -7.94 -16.61
C ALA A 43 23.47 -7.64 -17.79
N GLY A 44 23.07 -7.92 -19.02
CA GLY A 44 23.92 -7.77 -20.20
C GLY A 44 24.85 -8.97 -20.47
N GLY A 45 24.61 -10.12 -19.85
CA GLY A 45 25.41 -11.34 -20.01
C GLY A 45 25.83 -11.97 -18.68
N MET A 46 26.35 -13.20 -18.74
CA MET A 46 26.82 -13.91 -17.53
C MET A 46 28.08 -13.29 -16.93
N GLU A 47 28.88 -12.61 -17.76
CA GLU A 47 30.07 -11.87 -17.40
C GLU A 47 29.77 -10.66 -16.50
N HIS A 48 28.60 -10.05 -16.63
CA HIS A 48 28.17 -8.85 -15.89
C HIS A 48 27.27 -9.17 -14.68
N ILE A 49 26.85 -10.43 -14.53
CA ILE A 49 25.90 -10.84 -13.48
C ILE A 49 26.39 -10.53 -12.06
N VAL A 50 27.70 -10.49 -11.83
CA VAL A 50 28.30 -10.27 -10.49
C VAL A 50 28.10 -8.85 -9.97
N GLU A 51 28.04 -7.88 -10.87
CA GLU A 51 27.80 -6.47 -10.54
C GLU A 51 26.30 -6.15 -10.51
N PHE A 52 25.49 -7.00 -11.12
CA PHE A 52 24.04 -6.85 -11.19
C PHE A 52 23.39 -7.02 -9.82
N LYS A 53 22.57 -6.06 -9.43
CA LYS A 53 21.89 -6.02 -8.14
C LYS A 53 20.38 -5.96 -8.31
N VAL A 54 19.69 -6.98 -7.79
CA VAL A 54 18.25 -7.17 -7.91
C VAL A 54 17.57 -6.81 -6.59
N LEU A 55 16.54 -5.97 -6.66
CA LEU A 55 15.66 -5.61 -5.56
C LEU A 55 14.41 -6.50 -5.58
N ALA A 56 14.11 -7.10 -4.44
CA ALA A 56 12.84 -7.77 -4.16
C ALA A 56 12.17 -7.11 -2.95
N ILE A 57 10.93 -6.65 -3.15
CA ILE A 57 10.12 -6.10 -2.07
C ILE A 57 9.47 -7.25 -1.30
N GLN A 58 9.49 -7.17 0.03
CA GLN A 58 8.86 -8.12 0.92
C GLN A 58 7.81 -7.44 1.79
N SER A 59 6.57 -7.87 1.58
CA SER A 59 5.42 -7.47 2.38
C SER A 59 4.97 -8.57 3.35
N GLY A 60 5.50 -9.79 3.20
CA GLY A 60 5.03 -10.96 3.95
C GLY A 60 3.75 -11.55 3.38
N SER A 61 3.33 -11.10 2.21
CA SER A 61 2.25 -11.70 1.44
C SER A 61 2.70 -13.03 0.85
N ARG A 62 1.72 -13.87 0.52
CA ARG A 62 1.97 -15.16 -0.13
C ARG A 62 2.80 -15.01 -1.40
N ASP A 63 2.46 -14.03 -2.23
CA ASP A 63 3.06 -13.84 -3.54
C ASP A 63 4.47 -13.25 -3.40
N SER A 64 4.72 -12.34 -2.45
CA SER A 64 6.07 -11.82 -2.17
C SER A 64 7.01 -12.91 -1.65
N CYS A 65 6.52 -13.78 -0.76
CA CYS A 65 7.29 -14.90 -0.21
C CYS A 65 7.64 -15.94 -1.30
N TYR A 66 6.69 -16.26 -2.18
CA TYR A 66 6.92 -17.16 -3.30
C TYR A 66 7.95 -16.60 -4.28
N THR A 67 7.79 -15.33 -4.68
CA THR A 67 8.72 -14.64 -5.58
C THR A 67 10.14 -14.61 -5.01
N LEU A 68 10.30 -14.40 -3.71
CA LEU A 68 11.60 -14.47 -3.04
C LEU A 68 12.21 -15.87 -3.10
N ALA A 69 11.42 -16.92 -2.91
CA ALA A 69 11.91 -18.29 -3.00
C ALA A 69 12.37 -18.65 -4.41
N LEU A 70 11.63 -18.23 -5.44
CA LEU A 70 12.01 -18.40 -6.83
C LEU A 70 13.32 -17.64 -7.13
N LEU A 71 13.42 -16.38 -6.70
CA LEU A 71 14.60 -15.54 -6.89
C LEU A 71 15.84 -16.11 -6.20
N ARG A 72 15.67 -16.64 -4.98
CA ARG A 72 16.75 -17.35 -4.27
C ARG A 72 17.18 -18.61 -5.01
N ALA A 73 16.22 -19.40 -5.53
CA ALA A 73 16.55 -20.58 -6.34
C ALA A 73 17.34 -20.20 -7.59
N ALA A 74 17.03 -19.07 -8.24
CA ALA A 74 17.80 -18.57 -9.39
C ALA A 74 19.21 -18.15 -8.99
N GLN A 75 19.35 -17.37 -7.92
CA GLN A 75 20.65 -16.91 -7.42
C GLN A 75 21.58 -18.09 -7.11
N LEU A 76 21.07 -19.10 -6.40
CA LEU A 76 21.82 -20.30 -6.03
C LEU A 76 22.10 -21.21 -7.24
N SER A 77 21.17 -21.31 -8.19
CA SER A 77 21.38 -22.07 -9.44
C SER A 77 22.50 -21.48 -10.29
N ILE A 78 22.56 -20.15 -10.40
CA ILE A 78 23.64 -19.45 -11.11
C ILE A 78 24.97 -19.66 -10.38
N ALA A 79 24.99 -19.48 -9.06
CA ALA A 79 26.19 -19.68 -8.24
C ALA A 79 26.75 -21.11 -8.30
N GLY A 80 25.89 -22.12 -8.52
CA GLY A 80 26.32 -23.50 -8.70
C GLY A 80 26.94 -23.81 -10.07
N ARG A 81 26.75 -22.93 -11.06
CA ARG A 81 27.19 -23.13 -12.46
C ARG A 81 28.25 -22.13 -12.92
N ALA A 82 28.39 -21.01 -12.22
CA ALA A 82 29.26 -19.89 -12.57
C ALA A 82 30.08 -19.44 -11.35
N PRO A 83 31.25 -18.80 -11.55
CA PRO A 83 32.10 -18.36 -10.44
C PRO A 83 31.47 -17.25 -9.57
N ALA A 84 30.43 -16.58 -10.08
CA ALA A 84 29.71 -15.52 -9.40
C ALA A 84 28.22 -15.53 -9.77
N THR A 85 27.43 -14.79 -8.99
CA THR A 85 25.98 -14.59 -9.17
C THR A 85 25.63 -13.15 -8.80
N PHE A 86 24.40 -12.73 -9.08
CA PHE A 86 23.90 -11.39 -8.78
C PHE A 86 23.77 -11.13 -7.28
N GLN A 87 23.81 -9.86 -6.92
CA GLN A 87 23.54 -9.38 -5.56
C GLN A 87 22.04 -9.21 -5.35
N LEU A 88 21.55 -9.59 -4.18
CA LEU A 88 20.12 -9.54 -3.86
C LEU A 88 19.87 -8.56 -2.71
N ARG A 89 19.03 -7.56 -2.95
CA ARG A 89 18.47 -6.69 -1.91
C ARG A 89 17.03 -7.11 -1.65
N VAL A 90 16.75 -7.45 -0.40
CA VAL A 90 15.42 -7.74 0.10
C VAL A 90 15.01 -6.59 1.00
N ALA A 91 13.91 -5.91 0.70
CA ALA A 91 13.49 -4.74 1.47
C ALA A 91 12.01 -4.77 1.85
N SER A 92 11.70 -4.28 3.05
CA SER A 92 10.33 -4.16 3.56
C SER A 92 10.06 -2.75 4.08
N LEU A 93 8.81 -2.29 3.99
CA LEU A 93 8.36 -1.02 4.53
C LEU A 93 7.55 -1.25 5.81
N ARG A 94 7.80 -0.45 6.86
CA ARG A 94 7.04 -0.46 8.11
C ARG A 94 5.94 0.59 8.04
N LEU A 95 4.70 0.13 8.06
CA LEU A 95 3.50 0.97 8.15
C LEU A 95 2.70 0.60 9.41
N ASN A 96 1.80 1.50 9.79
CA ASN A 96 0.96 1.40 10.98
C ASN A 96 0.05 0.15 10.99
N ASP A 97 -0.43 -0.27 9.82
CA ASP A 97 -1.30 -1.46 9.67
C ASP A 97 -0.55 -2.74 9.31
N ALA A 98 0.78 -2.77 9.43
CA ALA A 98 1.55 -3.97 9.15
C ALA A 98 1.19 -5.10 10.14
N SER A 99 0.53 -6.14 9.64
CA SER A 99 0.17 -7.32 10.44
C SER A 99 1.42 -7.96 11.08
N PRO A 100 1.40 -8.28 12.39
CA PRO A 100 2.49 -9.03 13.03
C PRO A 100 2.79 -10.35 12.31
N THR A 101 1.75 -11.00 11.77
CA THR A 101 1.87 -12.24 10.98
C THR A 101 2.65 -12.02 9.70
N ALA A 102 2.46 -10.88 9.03
CA ALA A 102 3.19 -10.54 7.81
C ALA A 102 4.68 -10.37 8.10
N LEU A 103 5.03 -9.70 9.20
CA LEU A 103 6.43 -9.53 9.61
C LEU A 103 7.10 -10.87 9.98
N GLU A 104 6.37 -11.75 10.65
CA GLU A 104 6.82 -13.10 10.95
C GLU A 104 6.99 -13.94 9.68
N ASN A 105 6.09 -13.79 8.70
CA ASN A 105 6.22 -14.44 7.39
C ASN A 105 7.49 -13.99 6.64
N ILE A 106 7.82 -12.69 6.68
CA ILE A 106 9.08 -12.19 6.11
C ILE A 106 10.27 -12.84 6.83
N HIS A 107 10.26 -12.88 8.16
CA HIS A 107 11.32 -13.50 8.94
C HIS A 107 11.50 -14.98 8.60
N ARG A 108 10.42 -15.77 8.67
CA ARG A 108 10.45 -17.21 8.36
C ARG A 108 10.94 -17.48 6.95
N SER A 109 10.48 -16.70 5.97
CA SER A 109 10.94 -16.84 4.58
C SER A 109 12.44 -16.54 4.44
N CYS A 110 12.92 -15.43 5.01
CA CYS A 110 14.35 -15.08 4.96
C CYS A 110 15.24 -16.11 5.67
N SER A 111 14.78 -16.64 6.81
CA SER A 111 15.46 -17.69 7.57
C SER A 111 15.51 -19.01 6.79
N ALA A 112 14.37 -19.47 6.25
CA ALA A 112 14.29 -20.72 5.48
C ALA A 112 15.16 -20.70 4.21
N LEU A 113 15.30 -19.52 3.61
CA LEU A 113 16.08 -19.28 2.40
C LEU A 113 17.57 -19.01 2.67
N PHE A 114 18.00 -19.03 3.94
CA PHE A 114 19.38 -18.73 4.38
C PHE A 114 19.87 -17.40 3.79
N LEU A 115 19.08 -16.33 3.94
CA LEU A 115 19.44 -15.01 3.41
C LEU A 115 20.38 -14.23 4.34
N TYR A 116 20.22 -14.35 5.66
CA TYR A 116 21.00 -13.57 6.63
C TYR A 116 22.50 -13.90 6.62
N ASP A 117 22.84 -15.15 6.29
CA ASP A 117 24.22 -15.65 6.30
C ASP A 117 24.92 -15.56 4.94
N ASP A 118 24.23 -15.06 3.90
CA ASP A 118 24.80 -14.96 2.56
C ASP A 118 25.33 -13.54 2.29
N PRO A 119 26.64 -13.36 2.10
CA PRO A 119 27.24 -12.03 1.89
C PRO A 119 26.81 -11.35 0.58
N ARG A 120 26.15 -12.07 -0.32
CA ARG A 120 25.60 -11.55 -1.57
C ARG A 120 24.17 -11.02 -1.40
N VAL A 121 23.61 -11.15 -0.21
CA VAL A 121 22.24 -10.78 0.12
C VAL A 121 22.25 -9.73 1.23
N GLU A 122 21.45 -8.68 1.07
CA GLU A 122 21.14 -7.75 2.14
C GLU A 122 19.64 -7.77 2.42
N VAL A 123 19.27 -7.78 3.70
CA VAL A 123 17.87 -7.79 4.14
C VAL A 123 17.62 -6.55 4.98
N LEU A 124 16.77 -5.66 4.47
CA LEU A 124 16.55 -4.32 4.96
C LEU A 124 15.08 -4.09 5.36
N MET A 125 14.88 -3.18 6.30
CA MET A 125 13.57 -2.60 6.61
C MET A 125 13.67 -1.08 6.59
N VAL A 126 12.57 -0.43 6.25
CA VAL A 126 12.46 1.03 6.29
C VAL A 126 11.39 1.41 7.30
N ASP A 127 11.77 2.25 8.25
CA ASP A 127 10.87 2.87 9.23
C ASP A 127 11.21 4.35 9.35
N ASN A 128 10.22 5.23 9.31
CA ASN A 128 10.40 6.68 9.50
C ASN A 128 11.54 7.29 8.66
N ARG A 129 11.55 6.97 7.36
CA ARG A 129 12.60 7.36 6.39
C ARG A 129 14.02 6.97 6.81
N GLU A 130 14.16 5.91 7.58
CA GLU A 130 15.44 5.35 8.01
C GLU A 130 15.57 3.93 7.48
N VAL A 131 16.68 3.66 6.79
CA VAL A 131 17.00 2.32 6.28
C VAL A 131 17.79 1.57 7.35
N LEU A 132 17.24 0.44 7.79
CA LEU A 132 17.77 -0.37 8.88
C LEU A 132 17.96 -1.82 8.43
N PRO A 133 18.87 -2.59 9.06
CA PRO A 133 18.86 -4.05 8.93
C PRO A 133 17.51 -4.61 9.36
N PHE A 134 16.99 -5.59 8.63
CA PHE A 134 15.71 -6.19 8.95
C PHE A 134 15.72 -6.87 10.33
N ASN A 135 14.75 -6.52 11.17
CA ASN A 135 14.52 -7.18 12.45
C ASN A 135 13.02 -7.26 12.77
N HIS A 136 12.48 -8.47 12.68
CA HIS A 136 11.05 -8.75 12.94
C HIS A 136 10.61 -8.49 14.39
N LEU A 137 11.53 -8.43 15.34
CA LEU A 137 11.21 -8.12 16.73
C LEU A 137 11.14 -6.62 17.00
N THR A 138 11.60 -5.78 16.06
CA THR A 138 11.62 -4.34 16.25
C THR A 138 10.22 -3.76 15.98
N PRO A 139 9.57 -3.17 17.00
CA PRO A 139 8.31 -2.47 16.78
C PRO A 139 8.54 -1.24 15.89
N ILE A 140 7.47 -0.75 15.27
CA ILE A 140 7.54 0.55 14.59
C ILE A 140 7.94 1.64 15.60
N SER A 141 8.84 2.52 15.20
CA SER A 141 9.28 3.66 16.01
C SER A 141 8.10 4.60 16.31
N GLU A 142 8.16 5.32 17.43
CA GLU A 142 7.15 6.33 17.77
C GLU A 142 7.06 7.42 16.70
N GLY A 143 8.21 7.85 16.16
CA GLY A 143 8.27 8.81 15.07
C GLY A 143 7.65 8.30 13.76
N GLY A 144 7.84 7.01 13.44
CA GLY A 144 7.19 6.37 12.29
C GLY A 144 5.67 6.26 12.48
N ARG A 145 5.23 5.87 13.69
CA ARG A 145 3.81 5.79 14.03
C ARG A 145 3.11 7.13 13.87
N GLU A 146 3.69 8.18 14.43
CA GLU A 146 3.12 9.52 14.36
C GLU A 146 3.18 10.10 12.94
N SER A 147 4.28 9.89 12.21
CA SER A 147 4.37 10.34 10.82
C SER A 147 3.33 9.68 9.92
N ASN A 148 3.15 8.36 10.03
CA ASN A 148 2.11 7.64 9.29
C ASN A 148 0.71 8.12 9.65
N ARG A 149 0.44 8.35 10.94
CA ARG A 149 -0.85 8.87 11.42
C ARG A 149 -1.13 10.26 10.83
N LEU A 150 -0.17 11.16 10.88
CA LEU A 150 -0.30 12.52 10.34
C LEU A 150 -0.45 12.48 8.82
N ASN A 151 0.35 11.67 8.11
CA ASN A 151 0.27 11.59 6.65
C ASN A 151 -1.09 11.06 6.18
N LEU A 152 -1.62 10.01 6.83
CA LEU A 152 -2.97 9.51 6.59
C LEU A 152 -4.03 10.60 6.78
N LEU A 153 -3.95 11.38 7.86
CA LEU A 153 -4.87 12.49 8.11
C LEU A 153 -4.75 13.59 7.05
N MET A 154 -3.53 13.99 6.70
CA MET A 154 -3.26 15.01 5.69
C MET A 154 -3.81 14.62 4.33
N VAL A 155 -3.48 13.41 3.85
CA VAL A 155 -3.95 12.89 2.56
C VAL A 155 -5.47 12.65 2.60
N GLY A 156 -6.00 12.11 3.70
CA GLY A 156 -7.42 11.81 3.86
C GLY A 156 -8.33 13.05 3.83
N HIS A 157 -7.84 14.19 4.33
CA HIS A 157 -8.53 15.48 4.26
C HIS A 157 -8.38 16.21 2.91
N CYS A 158 -7.49 15.78 2.02
CA CYS A 158 -7.30 16.41 0.71
C CYS A 158 -8.22 15.78 -0.35
N ARG A 159 -9.54 15.85 -0.14
CA ARG A 159 -10.54 15.30 -1.06
C ARG A 159 -11.81 16.13 -1.10
N ALA A 160 -12.55 16.03 -2.20
CA ALA A 160 -13.89 16.58 -2.27
C ALA A 160 -14.81 15.89 -1.24
N TRP A 161 -15.70 16.65 -0.61
CA TRP A 161 -16.59 16.15 0.45
C TRP A 161 -17.55 15.05 -0.01
N ASN A 162 -17.92 15.06 -1.30
CA ASN A 162 -18.79 14.05 -1.94
C ASN A 162 -18.00 12.90 -2.58
N GLY A 163 -16.66 12.95 -2.57
CA GLY A 163 -15.83 11.90 -3.13
C GLY A 163 -15.77 10.67 -2.22
N PRO A 164 -15.34 9.50 -2.76
CA PRO A 164 -15.04 8.33 -1.93
C PRO A 164 -13.89 8.65 -0.95
N LEU A 165 -13.91 8.01 0.22
CA LEU A 165 -12.79 8.06 1.17
C LEU A 165 -11.88 6.87 0.89
N GLU A 166 -10.77 7.16 0.21
CA GLU A 166 -9.67 6.22 0.02
C GLU A 166 -8.70 6.36 1.20
N LEU A 167 -8.98 5.67 2.31
CA LEU A 167 -8.19 5.76 3.55
C LEU A 167 -6.71 5.38 3.33
N TRP A 168 -6.45 4.52 2.35
CA TRP A 168 -5.15 3.93 2.06
C TRP A 168 -4.34 4.69 1.02
N ASP A 169 -4.79 5.87 0.58
CA ASP A 169 -4.03 6.68 -0.39
C ASP A 169 -2.64 7.06 0.14
N ASP A 170 -2.51 7.28 1.44
CA ASP A 170 -1.22 7.48 2.09
C ASP A 170 -0.28 6.28 1.90
N GLY A 171 -0.81 5.06 1.97
CA GLY A 171 -0.05 3.83 1.76
C GLY A 171 0.56 3.75 0.36
N TYR A 172 -0.15 4.21 -0.68
CA TYR A 172 0.40 4.31 -2.03
C TYR A 172 1.55 5.31 -2.10
N LEU A 173 1.39 6.48 -1.50
CA LEU A 173 2.40 7.54 -1.52
C LEU A 173 3.66 7.15 -0.74
N ALA A 174 3.48 6.55 0.45
CA ALA A 174 4.57 6.03 1.27
C ALA A 174 5.33 4.90 0.55
N THR A 175 4.61 4.02 -0.15
CA THR A 175 5.21 2.90 -0.89
C THR A 175 5.94 3.37 -2.15
N GLY A 176 5.39 4.35 -2.86
CA GLY A 176 6.10 4.99 -3.98
C GLY A 176 7.40 5.64 -3.52
N GLU A 177 7.36 6.43 -2.44
CA GLU A 177 8.57 7.03 -1.86
C GLU A 177 9.58 5.95 -1.46
N PHE A 178 9.12 4.88 -0.78
CA PHE A 178 9.96 3.74 -0.42
C PHE A 178 10.63 3.09 -1.63
N TYR A 179 9.89 2.78 -2.71
CA TYR A 179 10.44 2.18 -3.91
C TYR A 179 11.53 3.05 -4.54
N GLY A 180 11.29 4.36 -4.63
CA GLY A 180 12.25 5.30 -5.21
C GLY A 180 13.54 5.39 -4.38
N GLN A 181 13.41 5.39 -3.05
CA GLN A 181 14.55 5.58 -2.14
C GLN A 181 15.35 4.29 -1.96
N ILE A 182 14.69 3.15 -1.78
CA ILE A 182 15.37 1.88 -1.57
C ILE A 182 16.09 1.39 -2.83
N ALA A 183 15.63 1.80 -4.01
CA ALA A 183 16.33 1.56 -5.26
C ALA A 183 17.64 2.35 -5.39
N ARG A 184 17.79 3.47 -4.68
CA ARG A 184 18.99 4.34 -4.69
C ARG A 184 19.90 4.17 -3.48
N TRP A 185 19.46 3.39 -2.49
CA TRP A 185 20.21 3.11 -1.27
C TRP A 185 21.50 2.34 -1.55
N ASP A 186 22.59 2.67 -0.87
CA ASP A 186 23.88 1.95 -0.83
C ASP A 186 24.28 1.30 -2.16
N ARG A 187 24.79 2.15 -3.06
CA ARG A 187 25.11 1.86 -4.45
C ARG A 187 23.90 1.60 -5.36
N GLY A 188 22.67 1.80 -4.88
CA GLY A 188 21.45 1.54 -5.61
C GLY A 188 21.30 0.09 -6.13
N VAL A 189 20.33 -0.12 -7.02
CA VAL A 189 20.02 -1.42 -7.66
C VAL A 189 19.86 -1.26 -9.17
N ASP A 190 19.99 -2.35 -9.91
CA ASP A 190 19.83 -2.36 -11.37
C ASP A 190 18.41 -2.72 -11.81
N ALA A 191 17.74 -3.58 -11.04
CA ALA A 191 16.39 -4.02 -11.36
C ALA A 191 15.54 -4.28 -10.12
N LEU A 192 14.26 -3.89 -10.19
CA LEU A 192 13.19 -4.36 -9.32
C LEU A 192 12.50 -5.54 -10.00
N ILE A 193 12.34 -6.65 -9.29
CA ILE A 193 11.57 -7.80 -9.77
C ILE A 193 10.24 -7.89 -9.02
N SER A 194 9.13 -8.05 -9.75
CA SER A 194 7.81 -8.29 -9.17
C SER A 194 7.01 -9.32 -9.97
N SER A 195 6.11 -9.99 -9.26
CA SER A 195 5.11 -10.93 -9.80
C SER A 195 3.72 -10.32 -9.91
N ASP A 196 3.59 -9.02 -9.66
CA ASP A 196 2.32 -8.30 -9.68
C ASP A 196 1.64 -8.44 -11.04
N SER A 197 0.36 -8.82 -11.02
CA SER A 197 -0.43 -8.86 -12.24
C SER A 197 -0.53 -7.46 -12.88
N PRO A 198 -0.72 -7.35 -14.21
CA PRO A 198 -0.93 -6.05 -14.86
C PRO A 198 -2.04 -5.21 -14.23
N ARG A 199 -3.06 -5.87 -13.66
CA ARG A 199 -4.13 -5.23 -12.89
C ARG A 199 -3.62 -4.59 -11.61
N GLN A 200 -2.82 -5.30 -10.81
CA GLN A 200 -2.22 -4.78 -9.58
C GLN A 200 -1.25 -3.64 -9.87
N GLN A 201 -0.43 -3.79 -10.92
CA GLN A 201 0.49 -2.75 -11.36
C GLN A 201 -0.26 -1.45 -11.71
N LYS A 202 -1.31 -1.56 -12.54
CA LYS A 202 -2.16 -0.42 -12.89
C LYS A 202 -2.83 0.20 -11.66
N GLN A 203 -3.40 -0.63 -10.78
CA GLN A 203 -4.05 -0.17 -9.56
C GLN A 203 -3.10 0.61 -8.66
N PHE A 204 -1.86 0.14 -8.50
CA PHE A 204 -0.84 0.84 -7.74
C PHE A 204 -0.47 2.18 -8.36
N LEU A 205 -0.24 2.23 -9.69
CA LEU A 205 0.11 3.47 -10.38
C LEU A 205 -1.04 4.50 -10.32
N ASP A 206 -2.28 4.07 -10.53
CA ASP A 206 -3.46 4.94 -10.44
C ASP A 206 -3.65 5.46 -9.01
N GLY A 207 -3.44 4.59 -8.00
CA GLY A 207 -3.45 4.95 -6.58
C GLY A 207 -2.36 5.95 -6.21
N LEU A 208 -1.14 5.72 -6.70
CA LEU A 208 0.02 6.60 -6.47
C LEU A 208 -0.19 7.98 -7.12
N LYS A 209 -0.65 8.03 -8.37
CA LYS A 209 -0.97 9.31 -9.06
C LYS A 209 -2.06 10.08 -8.32
N ARG A 210 -3.12 9.39 -7.90
CA ARG A 210 -4.21 9.98 -7.10
C ARG A 210 -3.68 10.54 -5.77
N ALA A 211 -2.90 9.76 -5.01
CA ALA A 211 -2.33 10.19 -3.74
C ALA A 211 -1.34 11.37 -3.90
N ALA A 212 -0.51 11.33 -4.94
CA ALA A 212 0.40 12.42 -5.29
C ALA A 212 -0.37 13.71 -5.61
N ALA A 213 -1.46 13.62 -6.36
CA ALA A 213 -2.31 14.76 -6.65
C ALA A 213 -2.95 15.35 -5.38
N LYS A 214 -3.36 14.51 -4.40
CA LYS A 214 -3.80 14.97 -3.07
C LYS A 214 -2.71 15.72 -2.32
N ALA A 215 -1.45 15.32 -2.50
CA ALA A 215 -0.28 16.02 -1.98
C ALA A 215 0.12 17.26 -2.82
N GLY A 216 -0.66 17.65 -3.83
CA GLY A 216 -0.37 18.80 -4.68
C GLY A 216 0.82 18.59 -5.63
N LEU A 217 1.26 17.35 -5.82
CA LEU A 217 2.27 16.99 -6.80
C LEU A 217 1.64 16.83 -8.18
N LYS A 218 2.35 17.27 -9.21
CA LYS A 218 1.94 17.11 -10.60
C LYS A 218 2.69 15.93 -11.21
N THR A 219 1.94 14.97 -11.72
CA THR A 219 2.48 13.82 -12.47
C THR A 219 2.11 13.99 -13.93
N SER A 220 2.99 13.56 -14.84
CA SER A 220 2.65 13.57 -16.27
C SER A 220 1.76 12.38 -16.65
N ASP A 221 0.95 12.56 -17.71
CA ASP A 221 0.13 11.49 -18.28
C ASP A 221 0.98 10.59 -19.20
N HIS A 222 1.84 9.78 -18.58
CA HIS A 222 2.50 8.68 -19.30
C HIS A 222 1.45 7.68 -19.78
N HIS A 223 1.52 7.31 -21.06
CA HIS A 223 0.62 6.35 -21.71
C HIS A 223 0.93 4.90 -21.34
N GLU A 224 2.04 4.65 -20.67
CA GLU A 224 2.45 3.32 -20.20
C GLU A 224 1.61 2.90 -18.99
N THR A 225 1.01 1.70 -19.08
CA THR A 225 0.01 1.22 -18.11
C THR A 225 0.57 0.29 -17.03
N GLY A 226 1.86 -0.04 -17.08
CA GLY A 226 2.51 -1.00 -16.18
C GLY A 226 3.76 -0.44 -15.50
N TYR A 227 4.45 -1.27 -14.73
CA TYR A 227 5.63 -0.85 -13.95
C TYR A 227 6.86 -0.47 -14.79
N GLU A 228 6.80 -0.59 -16.11
CA GLU A 228 7.78 0.01 -17.02
C GLU A 228 7.93 1.52 -16.78
N ALA A 229 6.82 2.21 -16.48
CA ALA A 229 6.79 3.64 -16.16
C ALA A 229 7.08 3.97 -14.69
N LEU A 230 7.22 2.96 -13.81
CA LEU A 230 7.26 3.16 -12.37
C LEU A 230 8.39 4.10 -11.97
N PHE A 231 9.63 3.80 -12.35
CA PHE A 231 10.78 4.62 -11.93
C PHE A 231 10.78 6.01 -12.59
N ALA A 232 10.22 6.16 -13.79
CA ALA A 232 10.03 7.47 -14.39
C ALA A 232 9.04 8.33 -13.58
N LEU A 233 7.91 7.73 -13.16
CA LEU A 233 6.95 8.38 -12.28
C LEU A 233 7.57 8.73 -10.91
N LEU A 234 8.35 7.82 -10.31
CA LEU A 234 9.04 8.08 -9.04
C LEU A 234 10.09 9.19 -9.16
N ASP A 235 10.79 9.27 -10.30
CA ASP A 235 11.72 10.37 -10.60
C ASP A 235 10.99 11.73 -10.67
N GLU A 236 9.77 11.78 -11.21
CA GLU A 236 8.92 12.99 -11.25
C GLU A 236 8.43 13.42 -9.86
N LEU A 237 7.98 12.45 -9.06
CA LEU A 237 7.54 12.71 -7.68
C LEU A 237 8.69 13.18 -6.78
N GLY A 238 9.91 12.74 -7.09
CA GLY A 238 11.12 13.09 -6.37
C GLY A 238 11.26 12.33 -5.04
N SER A 239 12.18 12.81 -4.20
CA SER A 239 12.58 12.12 -2.96
C SER A 239 11.75 12.48 -1.72
N ASP A 240 10.73 13.33 -1.87
CA ASP A 240 10.02 13.93 -0.75
C ASP A 240 8.55 14.21 -1.11
N CYS A 241 7.76 13.14 -1.14
CA CYS A 241 6.37 13.18 -1.60
C CYS A 241 5.44 14.03 -0.71
N TYR A 242 5.82 14.32 0.53
CA TYR A 242 4.99 15.07 1.49
C TYR A 242 5.45 16.52 1.67
N ARG A 243 6.39 16.99 0.85
CA ARG A 243 6.94 18.36 0.94
C ARG A 243 5.85 19.43 1.00
N ALA A 244 4.81 19.30 0.17
CA ALA A 244 3.72 20.28 0.11
C ALA A 244 2.96 20.41 1.44
N PHE A 245 2.86 19.32 2.21
CA PHE A 245 2.22 19.30 3.52
C PHE A 245 3.09 19.93 4.61
N TYR A 246 4.41 19.69 4.56
CA TYR A 246 5.32 19.98 5.68
C TYR A 246 6.36 21.10 5.42
N ALA A 247 6.24 21.86 4.32
CA ALA A 247 7.25 22.84 3.87
C ALA A 247 7.77 23.82 4.95
N GLU A 248 6.98 24.12 5.99
CA GLU A 248 7.35 25.03 7.09
C GLU A 248 7.91 24.34 8.34
N HIS A 249 7.70 23.03 8.49
CA HIS A 249 7.99 22.30 9.75
C HIS A 249 9.14 21.30 9.61
N GLY A 250 9.67 21.11 8.39
CA GLY A 250 10.81 20.25 8.12
C GLY A 250 10.48 18.78 8.33
N GLN A 251 10.26 18.04 7.25
CA GLN A 251 10.12 16.60 7.36
C GLN A 251 11.47 15.95 7.65
N VAL A 252 11.43 14.80 8.34
CA VAL A 252 12.62 13.98 8.57
C VAL A 252 13.24 13.62 7.21
N ALA A 253 14.52 13.93 7.05
CA ALA A 253 15.28 13.54 5.87
C ALA A 253 15.53 12.02 5.87
N TRP A 254 15.75 11.47 4.69
CA TRP A 254 16.15 10.07 4.54
C TRP A 254 17.52 9.81 5.18
N ARG A 255 17.61 8.72 5.94
CA ARG A 255 18.78 8.42 6.79
C ARG A 255 19.26 6.98 6.60
N PRO A 256 20.58 6.75 6.71
CA PRO A 256 21.68 7.72 6.58
C PRO A 256 21.74 8.44 5.22
N ALA A 257 21.84 9.77 5.20
CA ALA A 257 21.68 10.57 3.97
C ALA A 257 22.81 10.33 2.95
N GLU A 258 24.02 10.11 3.44
CA GLU A 258 25.25 9.91 2.65
C GLU A 258 25.27 8.60 1.83
N ARG A 259 24.32 7.69 2.08
CA ARG A 259 24.24 6.41 1.39
C ARG A 259 23.28 6.39 0.21
N PHE A 260 22.53 7.47 -0.03
CA PHE A 260 21.61 7.56 -1.15
C PHE A 260 22.30 8.13 -2.39
N GLU A 261 22.21 7.40 -3.50
CA GLU A 261 22.72 7.88 -4.78
C GLU A 261 21.79 8.92 -5.40
N ALA A 262 22.38 9.98 -5.98
CA ALA A 262 21.62 11.05 -6.62
C ALA A 262 20.94 10.60 -7.93
N CYS A 263 21.56 9.66 -8.66
CA CYS A 263 21.07 9.21 -9.96
C CYS A 263 21.53 7.77 -10.26
N ARG A 264 20.67 6.79 -9.97
CA ARG A 264 20.74 5.44 -10.53
C ARG A 264 19.34 5.02 -10.93
N ARG A 265 19.16 4.68 -12.20
CA ARG A 265 17.88 4.22 -12.73
C ARG A 265 17.81 2.70 -12.64
N ALA A 266 16.88 2.22 -11.82
CA ALA A 266 16.52 0.82 -11.82
C ALA A 266 15.52 0.54 -12.94
N THR A 267 15.60 -0.67 -13.48
CA THR A 267 14.62 -1.20 -14.44
C THR A 267 13.59 -2.07 -13.72
N TYR A 268 12.49 -2.37 -14.39
CA TYR A 268 11.51 -3.34 -13.92
C TYR A 268 11.68 -4.67 -14.67
N ILE A 269 11.71 -5.78 -13.94
CA ILE A 269 11.68 -7.13 -14.50
C ILE A 269 10.36 -7.79 -14.08
N ASP A 270 9.46 -7.94 -15.04
CA ASP A 270 8.22 -8.68 -14.85
C ASP A 270 8.50 -10.19 -14.84
N ILE A 271 7.93 -10.89 -13.86
CA ILE A 271 7.89 -12.36 -13.81
C ILE A 271 6.48 -12.92 -13.66
N HIS A 272 5.44 -12.07 -13.72
CA HIS A 272 4.05 -12.50 -13.57
C HIS A 272 3.68 -13.61 -14.58
N ASP A 273 4.10 -13.45 -15.83
CA ASP A 273 3.85 -14.40 -16.92
C ASP A 273 4.60 -15.72 -16.76
N LEU A 274 5.61 -15.79 -15.89
CA LEU A 274 6.31 -17.03 -15.55
C LEU A 274 5.53 -17.86 -14.51
N LEU A 275 4.60 -17.24 -13.79
CA LEU A 275 3.89 -17.82 -12.65
C LEU A 275 2.49 -18.35 -13.05
N VAL A 276 2.39 -19.08 -14.15
CA VAL A 276 1.10 -19.56 -14.70
C VAL A 276 0.48 -20.73 -13.88
N SER A 277 1.21 -21.32 -12.94
CA SER A 277 0.78 -22.50 -12.18
C SER A 277 -0.37 -22.20 -11.20
N ASN A 278 -1.24 -23.20 -10.97
CA ASN A 278 -2.33 -23.12 -9.99
C ASN A 278 -1.78 -22.79 -8.60
N LEU A 279 -2.48 -21.89 -7.90
CA LEU A 279 -2.15 -21.41 -6.56
C LEU A 279 -2.04 -22.51 -5.51
N GLU A 280 -2.80 -23.60 -5.67
CA GLU A 280 -2.74 -24.77 -4.79
C GLU A 280 -1.39 -25.52 -4.88
N GLU A 281 -0.76 -25.53 -6.06
CA GLU A 281 0.52 -26.23 -6.26
C GLU A 281 1.66 -25.56 -5.47
N ARG A 282 1.52 -24.27 -5.16
CA ARG A 282 2.52 -23.48 -4.42
C ARG A 282 2.44 -23.67 -2.91
N TRP A 283 1.35 -24.26 -2.42
CA TRP A 283 1.04 -24.32 -0.99
C TRP A 283 2.08 -25.09 -0.15
N PRO A 284 2.58 -26.27 -0.57
CA PRO A 284 3.60 -26.99 0.19
C PRO A 284 4.92 -26.22 0.33
N LEU A 285 5.36 -25.51 -0.73
CA LEU A 285 6.53 -24.64 -0.65
C LEU A 285 6.32 -23.53 0.39
N LEU A 286 5.15 -22.90 0.37
CA LEU A 286 4.83 -21.80 1.28
C LEU A 286 4.78 -22.29 2.73
N THR A 287 4.03 -23.34 3.03
CA THR A 287 3.78 -23.75 4.42
C THR A 287 4.87 -24.65 4.99
N GLU A 288 5.33 -25.66 4.24
CA GLU A 288 6.28 -26.66 4.75
C GLU A 288 7.74 -26.19 4.66
N PHE A 289 8.10 -25.51 3.57
CA PHE A 289 9.47 -25.03 3.39
C PHE A 289 9.68 -23.62 3.97
N LEU A 290 8.83 -22.65 3.61
CA LEU A 290 8.97 -21.26 4.08
C LEU A 290 8.32 -21.01 5.45
N GLY A 291 7.49 -21.93 5.96
CA GLY A 291 6.79 -21.74 7.22
C GLY A 291 5.71 -20.65 7.17
N PHE A 292 5.24 -20.27 5.99
CA PHE A 292 4.22 -19.24 5.80
C PHE A 292 2.95 -19.59 6.58
N GLN A 293 2.42 -18.60 7.31
CA GLN A 293 1.11 -18.69 7.95
C GLN A 293 0.18 -17.66 7.34
N ALA A 294 -0.97 -18.12 6.87
CA ALA A 294 -2.03 -17.23 6.43
C ALA A 294 -2.73 -16.62 7.65
N ASP A 295 -2.87 -15.30 7.64
CA ASP A 295 -3.83 -14.60 8.48
C ASP A 295 -5.24 -14.84 7.87
N GLU A 296 -6.17 -15.45 8.60
CA GLU A 296 -7.34 -16.15 8.04
C GLU A 296 -8.21 -15.26 7.14
N LEU A 297 -8.34 -13.96 7.44
CA LEU A 297 -9.20 -13.04 6.69
C LEU A 297 -8.41 -11.92 5.97
N ALA A 298 -7.36 -11.36 6.57
CA ALA A 298 -6.65 -10.21 6.00
C ALA A 298 -5.76 -10.59 4.81
N ALA A 299 -5.10 -11.75 4.85
CA ALA A 299 -4.09 -12.14 3.86
C ALA A 299 -4.68 -12.57 2.50
N GLN A 300 -5.99 -12.80 2.40
CA GLN A 300 -6.62 -13.43 1.22
C GLN A 300 -7.54 -12.49 0.44
N LEU A 301 -7.89 -11.33 1.03
CA LEU A 301 -8.87 -10.40 0.46
C LEU A 301 -8.23 -9.24 -0.30
N SER A 302 -7.02 -8.85 0.09
CA SER A 302 -6.43 -7.60 -0.33
C SER A 302 -5.54 -7.80 -1.56
N ASP A 303 -5.97 -7.33 -2.73
CA ASP A 303 -5.02 -7.05 -3.83
C ASP A 303 -4.08 -5.88 -3.47
N ASN A 304 -4.41 -5.21 -2.38
CA ASN A 304 -3.80 -4.00 -1.88
C ASN A 304 -3.46 -4.25 -0.40
N GLU A 305 -2.20 -4.41 -0.06
CA GLU A 305 -1.69 -4.98 1.19
C GLU A 305 -2.08 -4.20 2.48
N TYR A 306 -2.84 -3.11 2.34
CA TYR A 306 -3.20 -2.15 3.38
C TYR A 306 -4.63 -2.32 3.94
N VAL A 307 -5.45 -3.26 3.44
CA VAL A 307 -6.90 -3.24 3.72
C VAL A 307 -7.28 -4.15 4.90
N SER A 308 -7.45 -3.57 6.10
CA SER A 308 -8.13 -4.25 7.21
C SER A 308 -9.64 -4.29 6.97
N LEU A 309 -10.21 -5.51 6.96
CA LEU A 309 -11.64 -5.72 6.67
C LEU A 309 -12.54 -5.10 7.75
N SER A 310 -12.12 -5.18 9.02
CA SER A 310 -12.85 -4.61 10.17
C SER A 310 -12.87 -3.09 10.11
N ILE A 311 -11.73 -2.45 9.82
CA ILE A 311 -11.64 -0.99 9.68
C ILE A 311 -12.49 -0.52 8.49
N CYS A 312 -12.47 -1.22 7.36
CA CYS A 312 -13.29 -0.85 6.21
C CYS A 312 -14.79 -0.97 6.48
N ALA A 313 -15.22 -2.07 7.12
CA ALA A 313 -16.60 -2.24 7.55
C ALA A 313 -17.01 -1.12 8.52
N HIS A 314 -16.14 -0.80 9.49
CA HIS A 314 -16.38 0.27 10.46
C HIS A 314 -16.53 1.64 9.79
N MET A 315 -15.64 1.99 8.86
CA MET A 315 -15.72 3.24 8.10
C MET A 315 -17.02 3.34 7.29
N ARG A 316 -17.49 2.24 6.70
CA ARG A 316 -18.78 2.22 5.99
C ARG A 316 -19.97 2.35 6.93
N GLY A 317 -19.90 1.75 8.12
CA GLY A 317 -20.89 1.95 9.17
C GLY A 317 -20.95 3.41 9.64
N LEU A 318 -19.81 4.03 9.93
CA LEU A 318 -19.73 5.45 10.30
C LEU A 318 -20.25 6.36 9.18
N GLN A 319 -19.91 6.06 7.92
CA GLN A 319 -20.41 6.81 6.77
C GLN A 319 -21.94 6.71 6.67
N SER A 320 -22.51 5.53 6.91
CA SER A 320 -23.96 5.32 6.93
C SER A 320 -24.63 6.18 8.01
N CYS A 321 -24.08 6.18 9.24
CA CYS A 321 -24.59 6.99 10.35
C CYS A 321 -24.48 8.49 10.13
N PHE A 322 -23.25 8.97 9.92
CA PHE A 322 -23.00 10.40 10.01
C PHE A 322 -23.24 11.12 8.69
N VAL A 323 -22.99 10.48 7.54
CA VAL A 323 -23.12 11.15 6.23
C VAL A 323 -24.51 10.97 5.63
N HIS A 324 -25.13 9.79 5.83
CA HIS A 324 -26.40 9.41 5.22
C HIS A 324 -27.59 9.34 6.18
N ASP A 325 -27.39 9.57 7.48
CA ASP A 325 -28.44 9.52 8.51
C ASP A 325 -29.17 8.15 8.54
N ARG A 326 -28.42 7.06 8.31
CA ARG A 326 -28.90 5.67 8.34
C ARG A 326 -28.25 4.89 9.50
N GLY A 327 -28.73 3.69 9.79
CA GLY A 327 -28.12 2.82 10.81
C GLY A 327 -26.66 2.45 10.49
N TYR A 328 -25.85 2.22 11.52
CA TYR A 328 -24.46 1.76 11.39
C TYR A 328 -24.43 0.39 10.72
N GLU A 329 -25.38 -0.45 11.11
CA GLU A 329 -25.57 -1.82 10.67
C GLU A 329 -25.82 -1.90 9.16
N THR A 330 -26.56 -0.93 8.62
CA THR A 330 -26.83 -0.83 7.17
C THR A 330 -25.53 -0.69 6.39
N GLY A 331 -24.62 0.20 6.84
CA GLY A 331 -23.34 0.43 6.17
C GLY A 331 -22.41 -0.79 6.22
N VAL A 332 -22.37 -1.48 7.37
CA VAL A 332 -21.59 -2.72 7.52
C VAL A 332 -22.15 -3.84 6.62
N THR A 333 -23.47 -3.98 6.57
CA THR A 333 -24.12 -5.02 5.75
C THR A 333 -23.90 -4.78 4.25
N GLU A 334 -24.05 -3.53 3.78
CA GLU A 334 -23.78 -3.15 2.39
C GLU A 334 -22.32 -3.43 2.01
N TYR A 335 -21.37 -3.17 2.92
CA TYR A 335 -19.97 -3.48 2.71
C TYR A 335 -19.71 -5.00 2.61
N LEU A 336 -20.26 -5.79 3.54
CA LEU A 336 -20.11 -7.25 3.53
C LEU A 336 -20.64 -7.86 2.23
N GLN A 337 -21.82 -7.43 1.76
CA GLN A 337 -22.39 -7.91 0.50
C GLN A 337 -21.46 -7.65 -0.69
N ARG A 338 -20.90 -6.44 -0.79
CA ARG A 338 -19.93 -6.09 -1.85
C ARG A 338 -18.64 -6.90 -1.72
N ALA A 339 -18.13 -7.09 -0.51
CA ALA A 339 -16.94 -7.89 -0.25
C ALA A 339 -17.14 -9.34 -0.70
N LEU A 340 -18.26 -9.98 -0.35
CA LEU A 340 -18.57 -11.36 -0.74
C LEU A 340 -18.67 -11.54 -2.26
N ILE A 341 -19.26 -10.57 -2.98
CA ILE A 341 -19.29 -10.59 -4.45
C ILE A 341 -17.86 -10.59 -5.01
N MET A 342 -16.99 -9.74 -4.47
CA MET A 342 -15.59 -9.67 -4.90
C MET A 342 -14.80 -10.93 -4.56
N MET A 343 -15.00 -11.51 -3.37
CA MET A 343 -14.37 -12.76 -2.94
C MET A 343 -14.69 -13.91 -3.90
N ARG A 344 -15.97 -14.07 -4.26
CA ARG A 344 -16.42 -15.10 -5.20
C ARG A 344 -15.91 -14.86 -6.61
N ARG A 345 -15.86 -13.60 -7.07
CA ARG A 345 -15.24 -13.25 -8.36
C ARG A 345 -13.75 -13.60 -8.41
N LYS A 346 -13.05 -13.47 -7.29
CA LYS A 346 -11.64 -13.88 -7.13
C LYS A 346 -11.45 -15.38 -6.90
N GLN A 347 -12.51 -16.18 -6.94
CA GLN A 347 -12.48 -17.62 -6.70
C GLN A 347 -11.82 -18.00 -5.35
N LEU A 348 -12.00 -17.16 -4.33
CA LEU A 348 -11.54 -17.49 -2.97
C LEU A 348 -12.33 -18.67 -2.42
N ALA A 349 -11.71 -19.45 -1.53
CA ALA A 349 -12.34 -20.62 -0.93
C ALA A 349 -13.62 -20.24 -0.14
N GLU A 350 -14.71 -20.98 -0.31
CA GLU A 350 -16.02 -20.63 0.28
C GLU A 350 -15.97 -20.54 1.81
N ARG A 351 -15.09 -21.31 2.47
CA ARG A 351 -14.83 -21.20 3.92
C ARG A 351 -14.52 -19.77 4.38
N LEU A 352 -13.86 -18.97 3.54
CA LEU A 352 -13.50 -17.59 3.86
C LEU A 352 -14.72 -16.67 3.72
N CYS A 353 -15.58 -16.95 2.74
CA CYS A 353 -16.87 -16.28 2.60
C CYS A 353 -17.73 -16.55 3.84
N GLU A 354 -17.76 -17.80 4.30
CA GLU A 354 -18.46 -18.21 5.53
C GLU A 354 -17.89 -17.50 6.76
N GLN A 355 -16.57 -17.43 6.93
CA GLN A 355 -15.94 -16.68 8.02
C GLN A 355 -16.27 -15.19 7.98
N ALA A 356 -16.32 -14.56 6.80
CA ALA A 356 -16.74 -13.17 6.69
C ALA A 356 -18.22 -12.98 7.07
N VAL A 357 -19.09 -13.93 6.72
CA VAL A 357 -20.51 -13.91 7.12
C VAL A 357 -20.65 -14.14 8.63
N GLU A 358 -19.88 -15.04 9.22
CA GLU A 358 -19.89 -15.27 10.67
C GLU A 358 -19.42 -14.03 11.42
N ALA A 359 -18.35 -13.38 10.95
CA ALA A 359 -17.76 -12.22 11.59
C ALA A 359 -18.63 -10.95 11.49
N PHE A 360 -19.36 -10.73 10.38
CA PHE A 360 -20.05 -9.45 10.13
C PHE A 360 -21.57 -9.59 9.88
N GLY A 361 -22.08 -10.80 9.71
CA GLY A 361 -23.46 -11.06 9.29
C GLY A 361 -24.48 -11.12 10.43
N ASN A 362 -24.05 -11.14 11.70
CA ASN A 362 -24.95 -11.17 12.85
C ASN A 362 -25.26 -9.75 13.38
N PRO A 363 -26.49 -9.23 13.20
CA PRO A 363 -26.85 -7.88 13.64
C PRO A 363 -26.70 -7.66 15.15
N ALA A 364 -26.90 -8.71 15.96
CA ALA A 364 -26.79 -8.60 17.42
C ALA A 364 -25.35 -8.36 17.89
N MET A 365 -24.35 -8.73 17.07
CA MET A 365 -22.92 -8.54 17.38
C MET A 365 -22.36 -7.23 16.83
N LEU A 366 -23.10 -6.50 15.98
CA LEU A 366 -22.58 -5.30 15.31
C LEU A 366 -22.20 -4.16 16.27
N ALA A 367 -22.89 -4.04 17.40
CA ALA A 367 -22.53 -3.08 18.44
C ALA A 367 -21.17 -3.41 19.08
N GLU A 368 -20.92 -4.68 19.39
CA GLU A 368 -19.63 -5.15 19.92
C GLU A 368 -18.52 -5.02 18.87
N LEU A 369 -18.82 -5.37 17.60
CA LEU A 369 -17.89 -5.21 16.49
C LEU A 369 -17.51 -3.75 16.26
N ARG A 370 -18.42 -2.79 16.48
CA ARG A 370 -18.07 -1.35 16.44
C ARG A 370 -17.05 -1.00 17.51
N VAL A 371 -17.20 -1.50 18.74
CA VAL A 371 -16.24 -1.26 19.83
C VAL A 371 -14.88 -1.87 19.49
N LEU A 372 -14.87 -3.12 19.01
CA LEU A 372 -13.64 -3.80 18.60
C LEU A 372 -12.94 -3.09 17.43
N ALA A 373 -13.69 -2.65 16.42
CA ALA A 373 -13.12 -1.94 15.28
C ALA A 373 -12.61 -0.55 15.66
N ALA A 374 -13.27 0.16 16.57
CA ALA A 374 -12.77 1.43 17.10
C ALA A 374 -11.47 1.24 17.90
N ALA A 375 -11.38 0.16 18.70
CA ALA A 375 -10.15 -0.19 19.40
C ALA A 375 -9.01 -0.56 18.44
N GLU A 376 -9.32 -1.28 17.35
CA GLU A 376 -8.35 -1.61 16.32
C GLU A 376 -7.88 -0.37 15.56
N ALA A 377 -8.77 0.54 15.16
CA ALA A 377 -8.39 1.80 14.52
C ALA A 377 -7.51 2.67 15.44
N GLN A 378 -7.78 2.71 16.74
CA GLN A 378 -6.94 3.41 17.69
C GLN A 378 -5.56 2.77 17.84
N LYS A 379 -5.48 1.44 17.76
CA LYS A 379 -4.24 0.67 17.90
C LYS A 379 -3.37 0.70 16.65
N SER A 380 -3.96 0.47 15.47
CA SER A 380 -3.26 0.39 14.20
C SER A 380 -3.02 1.79 13.64
N LEU A 381 -4.08 2.58 13.41
CA LEU A 381 -4.00 3.90 12.80
C LEU A 381 -3.64 5.01 13.79
N GLY A 382 -3.86 4.79 15.09
CA GLY A 382 -3.75 5.86 16.08
C GLY A 382 -4.94 6.83 16.08
N LEU A 383 -6.06 6.44 15.46
CA LEU A 383 -7.21 7.32 15.25
C LEU A 383 -8.42 6.89 16.09
N ASN A 384 -9.12 7.87 16.66
CA ASN A 384 -10.38 7.66 17.33
C ASN A 384 -11.57 7.88 16.38
N GLU A 385 -12.78 7.52 16.83
CA GLU A 385 -13.99 7.65 16.00
C GLU A 385 -14.28 9.09 15.57
N ALA A 386 -14.04 10.09 16.44
CA ALA A 386 -14.27 11.50 16.08
C ALA A 386 -13.39 11.95 14.90
N GLN A 387 -12.13 11.50 14.87
CA GLN A 387 -11.18 11.77 13.80
C GLN A 387 -11.54 11.03 12.51
N LEU A 388 -11.98 9.78 12.61
CA LEU A 388 -12.49 9.03 11.45
C LEU A 388 -13.74 9.69 10.86
N VAL A 389 -14.65 10.16 11.70
CA VAL A 389 -15.83 10.93 11.26
C VAL A 389 -15.39 12.27 10.65
N CYS A 390 -14.41 12.96 11.23
CA CYS A 390 -13.86 14.18 10.63
C CYS A 390 -13.33 13.93 9.20
N LEU A 391 -12.60 12.82 8.97
CA LEU A 391 -12.15 12.42 7.62
C LEU A 391 -13.31 12.15 6.65
N LEU A 392 -14.42 11.60 7.13
CA LEU A 392 -15.61 11.33 6.30
C LEU A 392 -16.23 12.60 5.72
N PHE A 393 -16.13 13.73 6.42
CA PHE A 393 -16.62 15.02 5.93
C PHE A 393 -15.55 15.84 5.22
N SER A 394 -14.28 15.62 5.53
CA SER A 394 -13.17 16.41 5.01
C SER A 394 -13.39 17.93 5.18
N PRO A 395 -13.73 18.41 6.39
CA PRO A 395 -14.39 19.71 6.57
C PRO A 395 -13.50 20.93 6.30
N PHE A 396 -12.18 20.75 6.30
CA PHE A 396 -11.24 21.86 6.32
C PHE A 396 -10.75 22.28 4.94
N VAL A 397 -10.73 21.39 3.95
CA VAL A 397 -10.24 21.69 2.58
C VAL A 397 -11.14 22.70 1.86
N ASP A 398 -10.64 23.27 0.76
CA ASP A 398 -11.41 24.19 -0.09
C ASP A 398 -11.97 25.39 0.69
N ASN A 399 -11.11 26.05 1.47
CA ASN A 399 -11.50 27.15 2.33
C ASN A 399 -12.63 26.79 3.32
N GLY A 400 -12.73 25.52 3.71
CA GLY A 400 -13.70 25.02 4.67
C GLY A 400 -15.09 24.83 4.09
N ALA A 401 -15.22 24.54 2.79
CA ALA A 401 -16.51 24.43 2.10
C ALA A 401 -17.48 23.42 2.75
N ALA A 402 -16.96 22.35 3.36
CA ALA A 402 -17.76 21.33 4.04
C ALA A 402 -17.88 21.52 5.57
N LEU A 403 -17.26 22.58 6.13
CA LEU A 403 -17.21 22.81 7.58
C LEU A 403 -18.60 22.99 8.18
N GLU A 404 -19.45 23.82 7.58
CA GLU A 404 -20.79 24.08 8.11
C GLU A 404 -21.63 22.79 8.18
N ARG A 405 -21.57 21.95 7.14
CA ARG A 405 -22.26 20.66 7.10
C ARG A 405 -21.77 19.74 8.22
N PHE A 406 -20.46 19.63 8.40
CA PHE A 406 -19.86 18.83 9.46
C PHE A 406 -20.30 19.32 10.85
N LEU A 407 -20.31 20.63 11.09
CA LEU A 407 -20.75 21.20 12.37
C LEU A 407 -22.24 20.95 12.61
N ARG A 408 -23.12 21.16 11.62
CA ARG A 408 -24.57 20.91 11.78
C ARG A 408 -24.86 19.45 12.13
N GLN A 409 -24.16 18.52 11.48
CA GLN A 409 -24.42 17.10 11.61
C GLN A 409 -23.77 16.48 12.84
N CYS A 410 -22.52 16.86 13.16
CA CYS A 410 -21.71 16.18 14.18
C CYS A 410 -21.48 17.03 15.44
N HIS A 411 -21.45 18.36 15.32
CA HIS A 411 -21.06 19.26 16.41
C HIS A 411 -21.90 20.56 16.44
N PRO A 412 -23.22 20.48 16.61
CA PRO A 412 -24.12 21.64 16.45
C PRO A 412 -23.81 22.78 17.44
N GLY A 413 -23.28 22.45 18.63
CA GLY A 413 -22.84 23.45 19.62
C GLY A 413 -21.66 24.31 19.15
N MET A 414 -20.85 23.83 18.20
CA MET A 414 -19.69 24.56 17.67
C MET A 414 -20.02 25.46 16.47
N LEU A 415 -21.27 25.45 15.98
CA LEU A 415 -21.70 26.35 14.89
C LEU A 415 -21.50 27.83 15.24
N VAL A 416 -21.66 28.20 16.51
CA VAL A 416 -21.46 29.58 16.98
C VAL A 416 -20.00 30.03 16.83
N ALA A 417 -19.05 29.09 16.91
CA ALA A 417 -17.62 29.35 16.78
C ALA A 417 -17.12 29.27 15.32
N MET A 418 -18.00 29.08 14.33
CA MET A 418 -17.62 28.97 12.92
C MET A 418 -16.74 30.14 12.42
N PRO A 419 -17.00 31.42 12.76
CA PRO A 419 -16.10 32.51 12.40
C PRO A 419 -14.69 32.33 12.98
N ASP A 420 -14.59 31.91 14.24
CA ASP A 420 -13.30 31.67 14.89
C ASP A 420 -12.59 30.44 14.31
N LEU A 421 -13.31 29.39 13.89
CA LEU A 421 -12.72 28.25 13.19
C LEU A 421 -12.06 28.67 11.86
N HIS A 422 -12.72 29.52 11.06
CA HIS A 422 -12.11 30.07 9.85
C HIS A 422 -10.89 30.93 10.15
N ARG A 423 -11.00 31.81 11.16
CA ARG A 423 -9.88 32.65 11.60
C ARG A 423 -8.68 31.81 12.07
N ALA A 424 -8.92 30.73 12.80
CA ALA A 424 -7.88 29.81 13.25
C ALA A 424 -7.14 29.16 12.06
N MET A 425 -7.88 28.64 11.07
CA MET A 425 -7.30 28.03 9.87
C MET A 425 -6.53 29.05 9.00
N GLN A 426 -6.92 30.32 9.06
CA GLN A 426 -6.21 31.42 8.40
C GLN A 426 -4.95 31.87 9.17
N GLY A 427 -4.72 31.38 10.39
CA GLY A 427 -3.59 31.74 11.25
C GLY A 427 -3.80 32.98 12.12
N GLN A 428 -5.06 33.39 12.32
CA GLN A 428 -5.41 34.52 13.18
C GLN A 428 -5.57 34.09 14.65
N PRO A 429 -5.38 35.01 15.62
CA PRO A 429 -5.54 34.71 17.03
C PRO A 429 -7.01 34.46 17.39
N VAL A 430 -7.27 33.34 18.06
CA VAL A 430 -8.60 32.89 18.51
C VAL A 430 -8.50 32.29 19.93
N PRO A 431 -9.62 32.08 20.63
CA PRO A 431 -9.59 31.43 21.94
C PRO A 431 -8.95 30.04 21.90
N GLU A 432 -8.12 29.73 22.90
CA GLU A 432 -7.38 28.46 22.99
C GLU A 432 -8.29 27.23 22.96
N GLN A 433 -9.50 27.35 23.51
CA GLN A 433 -10.52 26.29 23.49
C GLN A 433 -10.91 25.88 22.06
N VAL A 434 -10.93 26.82 21.11
CA VAL A 434 -11.22 26.54 19.69
C VAL A 434 -10.07 25.76 19.07
N LEU A 435 -8.82 26.13 19.38
CA LEU A 435 -7.62 25.45 18.88
C LEU A 435 -7.52 24.01 19.40
N HIS A 436 -7.81 23.81 20.69
CA HIS A 436 -7.82 22.48 21.31
C HIS A 436 -8.90 21.60 20.68
N TRP A 437 -10.13 22.12 20.54
CA TRP A 437 -11.21 21.39 19.89
C TRP A 437 -10.87 20.98 18.45
N MET A 438 -10.27 21.89 17.66
CA MET A 438 -9.84 21.58 16.30
C MET A 438 -8.82 20.45 16.26
N THR A 439 -7.87 20.45 17.20
CA THR A 439 -6.84 19.42 17.30
C THR A 439 -7.44 18.07 17.68
N ASP A 440 -8.34 18.05 18.66
CA ASP A 440 -8.97 16.82 19.14
C ASP A 440 -9.84 16.16 18.07
N VAL A 441 -10.66 16.96 17.37
CA VAL A 441 -11.62 16.44 16.38
C VAL A 441 -10.96 16.00 15.09
N SER A 442 -9.89 16.68 14.66
CA SER A 442 -9.18 16.36 13.40
C SER A 442 -8.03 15.38 13.61
N GLY A 443 -7.44 15.34 14.81
CA GLY A 443 -6.19 14.64 15.07
C GLY A 443 -4.96 15.36 14.49
N LEU A 444 -5.14 16.53 13.88
CA LEU A 444 -4.08 17.33 13.27
C LEU A 444 -3.82 18.60 14.11
N PRO A 445 -2.56 19.02 14.27
CA PRO A 445 -2.29 20.33 14.82
C PRO A 445 -2.77 21.45 13.88
N VAL A 446 -3.19 22.57 14.46
CA VAL A 446 -3.92 23.65 13.75
C VAL A 446 -3.14 24.26 12.58
N ASN A 447 -1.82 24.28 12.65
CA ASN A 447 -0.95 24.70 11.54
C ASN A 447 -1.15 23.82 10.29
N LEU A 448 -1.28 22.51 10.45
CA LEU A 448 -1.53 21.55 9.36
C LEU A 448 -2.97 21.66 8.84
N ILE A 449 -3.94 21.89 9.73
CA ILE A 449 -5.32 22.20 9.32
C ILE A 449 -5.34 23.45 8.42
N GLY A 450 -4.60 24.50 8.82
CA GLY A 450 -4.45 25.70 8.00
C GLY A 450 -3.75 25.47 6.67
N LYS A 451 -2.89 24.45 6.54
CA LYS A 451 -2.34 24.03 5.25
C LYS A 451 -3.41 23.42 4.36
N ILE A 452 -4.15 22.43 4.86
CA ILE A 452 -5.28 21.81 4.16
C ILE A 452 -6.31 22.86 3.74
N TYR A 453 -6.59 23.85 4.59
CA TYR A 453 -7.55 24.92 4.32
C TYR A 453 -7.30 25.68 3.02
N ARG A 454 -6.04 25.80 2.62
CA ARG A 454 -5.62 26.50 1.39
C ARG A 454 -5.45 25.57 0.19
N MET A 455 -5.59 24.25 0.38
CA MET A 455 -5.49 23.27 -0.69
C MET A 455 -6.81 23.14 -1.43
N ALA A 456 -6.71 22.96 -2.75
CA ALA A 456 -7.86 22.64 -3.58
C ALA A 456 -8.21 21.15 -3.43
N PRO A 457 -9.50 20.78 -3.47
CA PRO A 457 -9.88 19.39 -3.52
C PRO A 457 -9.51 18.80 -4.89
N LEU A 458 -9.24 17.50 -4.95
CA LEU A 458 -9.18 16.81 -6.23
C LEU A 458 -10.50 17.00 -6.97
N SER A 459 -10.46 17.62 -8.15
CA SER A 459 -11.65 17.76 -8.99
C SER A 459 -12.04 16.38 -9.51
N ALA A 460 -13.30 15.98 -9.28
CA ALA A 460 -13.86 14.71 -9.76
C ALA A 460 -13.82 14.52 -11.30
N GLY A 461 -13.37 15.53 -12.05
CA GLY A 461 -13.24 15.53 -13.51
C GLY A 461 -11.88 15.08 -14.06
N GLU A 462 -10.79 15.14 -13.30
CA GLU A 462 -9.45 14.77 -13.83
C GLU A 462 -9.19 13.25 -13.82
N SER A 463 -9.97 12.46 -13.08
CA SER A 463 -9.99 11.00 -13.23
C SER A 463 -10.89 10.49 -14.37
N ARG A 464 -11.71 11.36 -14.99
CA ARG A 464 -12.64 10.98 -16.06
C ARG A 464 -12.13 11.23 -17.48
N ALA A 465 -11.12 12.08 -17.66
CA ALA A 465 -10.65 12.49 -18.99
C ALA A 465 -9.82 11.42 -19.74
N GLY A 466 -9.47 10.30 -19.10
CA GLY A 466 -8.75 9.18 -19.74
C GLY A 466 -9.65 8.15 -20.42
N ALA A 467 -10.98 8.29 -20.35
CA ALA A 467 -11.92 7.34 -20.94
C ALA A 467 -12.93 8.06 -21.83
N LEU A 468 -12.80 7.81 -23.15
CA LEU A 468 -13.80 7.99 -24.21
C LEU A 468 -13.82 9.36 -24.91
N GLU A 469 -12.99 9.49 -25.95
CA GLU A 469 -13.43 10.08 -27.22
C GLU A 469 -13.27 9.04 -28.34
N ILE A 470 -14.29 8.21 -28.55
CA ILE A 470 -14.55 7.61 -29.86
C ILE A 470 -16.05 7.76 -30.15
N ASP A 471 -16.32 8.81 -30.92
CA ASP A 471 -17.37 8.99 -31.93
C ASP A 471 -18.57 8.03 -31.92
N SER A 472 -19.77 8.58 -31.74
CA SER A 472 -20.96 8.04 -32.42
C SER A 472 -21.97 9.14 -32.73
N ALA A 473 -22.09 9.43 -34.02
CA ALA A 473 -23.16 10.22 -34.58
C ALA A 473 -24.50 9.45 -34.57
N GLY A 474 -25.55 10.12 -34.09
CA GLY A 474 -26.93 10.02 -34.58
C GLY A 474 -27.80 8.87 -34.05
N VAL A 475 -28.81 9.21 -33.24
CA VAL A 475 -30.22 9.38 -33.67
C VAL A 475 -31.07 9.69 -32.42
N GLN A 476 -31.88 10.74 -32.53
CA GLN A 476 -32.87 11.20 -31.55
C GLN A 476 -34.12 10.30 -31.54
N VAL A 477 -34.65 9.98 -30.35
CA VAL A 477 -36.10 10.08 -30.04
C VAL A 477 -36.26 10.40 -28.55
N ALA A 478 -37.13 11.38 -28.27
CA ALA A 478 -37.45 11.90 -26.94
C ALA A 478 -38.67 11.22 -26.33
N THR A 479 -38.69 11.04 -24.99
CA THR A 479 -39.84 11.34 -24.10
C THR A 479 -39.50 11.25 -22.59
N ALA A 480 -39.68 12.41 -21.94
CA ALA A 480 -39.88 12.86 -20.55
C ALA A 480 -40.04 11.94 -19.29
N CYS A 481 -39.42 12.44 -18.19
CA CYS A 481 -39.77 12.47 -16.73
C CYS A 481 -39.93 11.14 -15.96
N ASP A 482 -39.39 10.90 -14.75
CA ASP A 482 -38.86 11.74 -13.67
C ASP A 482 -37.92 10.93 -12.74
N ASP A 483 -37.03 11.66 -12.05
CA ASP A 483 -36.32 11.38 -10.77
C ASP A 483 -35.34 10.18 -10.63
N ASP A 484 -34.05 10.44 -10.89
CA ASP A 484 -32.92 9.55 -10.60
C ASP A 484 -31.80 10.30 -9.85
N THR A 485 -31.62 10.01 -8.56
CA THR A 485 -30.39 10.33 -7.83
C THR A 485 -29.30 9.33 -8.19
N ALA A 486 -28.38 9.77 -9.05
CA ALA A 486 -27.22 9.03 -9.53
C ALA A 486 -26.34 8.51 -8.37
N VAL A 487 -26.34 7.19 -8.18
CA VAL A 487 -25.37 6.45 -7.37
C VAL A 487 -24.25 5.99 -8.30
N ALA A 488 -23.04 6.46 -8.03
CA ALA A 488 -21.87 6.35 -8.90
C ALA A 488 -21.61 4.92 -9.43
N ASP A 489 -21.60 4.82 -10.76
CA ASP A 489 -21.18 3.69 -11.56
C ASP A 489 -19.69 3.38 -11.38
N GLU A 490 -19.38 2.16 -10.94
CA GLU A 490 -18.21 1.41 -11.42
C GLU A 490 -18.73 0.26 -12.29
N TRP A 491 -18.98 0.55 -13.56
CA TRP A 491 -19.40 -0.45 -14.55
C TRP A 491 -18.24 -0.93 -15.42
N SER A 492 -18.12 -2.26 -15.45
CA SER A 492 -18.01 -3.12 -16.64
C SER A 492 -16.98 -2.84 -17.74
N ALA A 493 -16.08 -3.82 -17.93
CA ALA A 493 -16.05 -4.75 -19.08
C ALA A 493 -14.98 -5.84 -18.74
N GLY A 494 -15.10 -7.14 -18.96
CA GLY A 494 -16.04 -7.97 -19.70
C GLY A 494 -15.23 -9.08 -20.38
N ARG A 495 -15.21 -10.28 -19.76
CA ARG A 495 -14.58 -11.55 -20.19
C ARG A 495 -13.05 -11.66 -20.17
#